data_AF-A0A7V1HEB7-F1
#
_entry.id   AF-A0A7V1HEB7-F1
#
_cell.length_a   1.000
_cell.length_b   1.000
_cell.length_c   1.000
_cell.angle_alpha   90.00
_cell.angle_beta   90.00
_cell.angle_gamma   90.00
#
_symmetry.space_group_name_H-M   'P 1'
#
loop_
_entity.id
_entity.type
_entity.pdbx_description
1 polymer ?
#
loop_
_entity_poly.entity_id
_entity_poly.type
_entity_poly.pdbx_seq_one_letter_code
_entity_poly.pdbx_strand_id
1 'polypeptide(L)'
;MALKQLVRRKKELNLQLNSILTDKQQLESREKGIRVKLNELDKKVEFANKEPSLSEHAILRYLERVEGIDIEKLRSEIMTTKVIEMIKMLGTGTIPSGKYKLRVIDNVVVTIINI
;
A
#
# COMPACT_ATOMS: atom_id res chain seq x y z
N MET A 1 -54.30 41.70 18.08
CA MET A 1 -54.43 40.21 18.05
C MET A 1 -53.38 39.51 17.19
N ALA A 2 -53.01 40.05 16.02
CA ALA A 2 -52.02 39.43 15.10
C ALA A 2 -50.61 39.22 15.69
N LEU A 3 -50.07 40.17 16.46
CA LEU A 3 -48.72 40.07 17.04
C LEU A 3 -48.56 38.84 17.97
N LYS A 4 -49.58 38.55 18.80
CA LYS A 4 -49.57 37.42 19.74
C LYS A 4 -49.58 36.07 19.01
N GLN A 5 -50.27 35.98 17.87
CA GLN A 5 -50.29 34.80 17.02
C GLN A 5 -48.92 34.58 16.33
N LEU A 6 -48.30 35.64 15.81
CA LEU A 6 -46.96 35.56 15.21
C LEU A 6 -45.88 35.14 16.23
N VAL A 7 -45.93 35.66 17.46
CA VAL A 7 -45.01 35.27 18.53
C VAL A 7 -45.17 33.80 18.91
N ARG A 8 -46.41 33.30 19.01
CA ARG A 8 -46.67 31.87 19.25
C ARG A 8 -46.11 31.01 18.11
N ARG A 9 -46.36 31.39 16.86
CA ARG A 9 -45.87 30.64 15.70
C ARG A 9 -44.36 30.62 15.62
N LYS A 10 -43.68 31.74 15.92
CA LYS A 10 -42.21 31.81 16.03
C LYS A 10 -41.69 30.83 17.09
N LYS A 11 -42.36 30.76 18.25
CA LYS A 11 -41.97 29.84 19.32
C LYS A 11 -42.13 28.37 18.90
N GLU A 12 -43.24 28.03 18.25
CA GLU A 12 -43.47 26.68 17.69
C GLU A 12 -42.40 26.31 16.65
N LEU A 13 -42.10 27.21 15.70
CA LEU A 13 -41.06 26.99 14.70
C LEU A 13 -39.66 26.84 15.30
N ASN A 14 -39.33 27.61 16.35
CA ASN A 14 -38.06 27.47 17.07
C ASN A 14 -37.94 26.10 17.76
N LEU A 15 -39.03 25.59 18.34
CA LEU A 15 -39.03 24.25 18.94
C LEU A 15 -38.81 23.16 17.88
N GLN A 16 -39.48 23.27 16.73
CA GLN A 16 -39.29 22.36 15.61
C GLN A 16 -37.86 22.40 15.06
N LEU A 17 -37.29 23.60 14.90
CA LEU A 17 -35.91 23.77 14.47
C LEU A 17 -34.94 23.08 15.43
N ASN A 18 -35.11 23.27 16.75
CA ASN A 18 -34.25 22.64 17.74
C ASN A 18 -34.35 21.12 17.69
N SER A 19 -35.55 20.54 17.54
CA SER A 19 -35.69 19.08 17.39
C SER A 19 -34.97 18.57 16.13
N ILE A 20 -35.12 19.24 15.00
CA ILE A 20 -34.45 18.86 13.75
C ILE A 20 -32.93 18.92 13.89
N LEU A 21 -32.41 19.93 14.60
CA LEU A 21 -30.98 20.05 14.86
C LEU A 21 -30.45 18.91 15.72
N THR A 22 -31.20 18.49 16.74
CA THR A 22 -30.84 17.34 17.57
C THR A 22 -30.86 16.05 16.75
N ASP A 23 -31.90 15.84 15.94
CA ASP A 23 -31.99 14.65 15.08
C ASP A 23 -30.86 14.60 14.05
N LYS A 24 -30.51 15.75 13.47
CA LYS A 24 -29.37 15.88 12.56
C LYS A 24 -28.07 15.47 13.25
N GLN A 25 -27.81 15.95 14.45
CA GLN A 25 -26.62 15.56 15.21
C GLN A 25 -26.58 14.05 15.48
N GLN A 26 -27.71 13.45 15.84
CA GLN A 26 -27.79 12.00 16.05
C GLN A 26 -27.54 11.21 14.76
N LEU A 27 -28.10 11.66 13.64
CA LEU A 27 -27.87 11.05 12.32
C LEU A 27 -26.40 11.14 11.91
N GLU A 28 -25.75 12.30 12.12
CA GLU A 28 -24.32 12.47 11.85
C GLU A 28 -23.46 11.53 12.70
N SER A 29 -23.78 11.34 13.98
CA SER A 29 -23.08 10.37 14.84
C SER A 29 -23.27 8.93 14.35
N ARG A 30 -24.49 8.57 13.93
CA ARG A 30 -24.79 7.23 13.37
C ARG A 30 -24.07 7.01 12.05
N GLU A 31 -24.06 7.99 11.16
CA GLU A 31 -23.35 7.96 9.88
C GLU A 31 -21.86 7.70 10.11
N LYS A 32 -21.23 8.44 11.03
CA LYS A 32 -19.83 8.23 11.41
C LYS A 32 -19.59 6.81 11.91
N GLY A 33 -20.47 6.31 12.80
CA GLY A 33 -20.36 4.94 13.31
C GLY A 33 -20.47 3.87 12.22
N ILE A 34 -21.38 4.05 11.26
CA ILE A 34 -21.53 3.13 10.11
C ILE A 34 -20.29 3.20 9.21
N ARG A 35 -19.75 4.39 8.95
CA ARG A 35 -18.56 4.58 8.12
C ARG A 35 -17.34 3.84 8.67
N VAL A 36 -17.15 3.86 9.99
CA VAL A 36 -16.08 3.10 10.65
C VAL A 36 -16.27 1.60 10.42
N LYS A 37 -17.49 1.09 10.64
CA LYS A 37 -17.82 -0.34 10.43
C LYS A 37 -17.63 -0.78 8.99
N LEU A 38 -18.00 0.05 8.02
CA LEU A 38 -17.77 -0.23 6.60
C LEU A 38 -16.28 -0.39 6.31
N ASN A 39 -15.46 0.56 6.77
CA ASN A 39 -14.01 0.50 6.57
C ASN A 39 -13.37 -0.75 7.22
N GLU A 40 -13.85 -1.16 8.39
CA GLU A 40 -13.40 -2.40 9.03
C GLU A 40 -13.80 -3.64 8.21
N LEU A 41 -15.00 -3.64 7.64
CA LEU A 41 -15.48 -4.75 6.82
C LEU A 41 -14.75 -4.81 5.49
N ASP A 42 -14.49 -3.67 4.85
CA ASP A 42 -13.72 -3.58 3.60
C ASP A 42 -12.34 -4.19 3.76
N LYS A 43 -11.64 -3.88 4.86
CA LYS A 43 -10.33 -4.49 5.19
C LYS A 43 -10.41 -6.01 5.36
N LYS A 44 -11.49 -6.51 5.97
CA LYS A 44 -11.70 -7.96 6.12
C LYS A 44 -11.99 -8.63 4.79
N VAL A 45 -12.78 -7.99 3.93
CA VAL A 45 -13.08 -8.47 2.58
C VAL A 45 -11.82 -8.48 1.73
N GLU A 46 -11.01 -7.42 1.78
CA GLU A 46 -9.72 -7.34 1.09
C GLU A 46 -8.78 -8.46 1.56
N PHE A 47 -8.67 -8.67 2.87
CA PHE A 47 -7.85 -9.74 3.43
C PHE A 47 -8.37 -11.14 3.04
N ALA A 48 -9.68 -11.37 3.08
CA ALA A 48 -10.28 -12.65 2.74
C ALA A 48 -10.17 -12.99 1.24
N ASN A 49 -10.21 -11.97 0.38
CA ASN A 49 -10.01 -12.13 -1.06
C ASN A 49 -8.54 -12.17 -1.47
N LYS A 50 -7.62 -11.86 -0.56
CA LYS A 50 -6.19 -11.90 -0.85
C LYS A 50 -5.73 -13.35 -0.89
N GLU A 51 -5.39 -13.82 -2.09
CA GLU A 51 -4.74 -15.11 -2.23
C GLU A 51 -3.39 -15.12 -1.48
N PRO A 52 -3.04 -16.21 -0.79
CA PRO A 52 -1.72 -16.35 -0.19
C PRO A 52 -0.63 -16.20 -1.25
N SER A 53 0.26 -15.23 -1.05
CA SER A 53 1.38 -14.97 -1.97
C SER A 53 2.69 -15.42 -1.35
N LEU A 54 3.56 -16.02 -2.17
CA LEU A 54 4.93 -16.35 -1.78
C LEU A 54 5.83 -15.12 -1.99
N SER A 55 6.60 -14.73 -0.97
CA SER A 55 7.56 -13.63 -1.11
C SER A 55 8.81 -14.08 -1.88
N GLU A 56 9.48 -13.15 -2.55
CA GLU A 56 10.76 -13.41 -3.23
C GLU A 56 11.80 -13.99 -2.26
N HIS A 57 11.82 -13.51 -1.00
CA HIS A 57 12.71 -14.08 0.02
C HIS A 57 12.38 -15.55 0.32
N ALA A 58 11.10 -15.91 0.38
CA ALA A 58 10.71 -17.30 0.59
C ALA A 58 11.12 -18.19 -0.58
N ILE A 59 11.03 -17.68 -1.82
CA ILE A 59 11.54 -18.38 -3.02
C ILE A 59 13.06 -18.59 -2.90
N LEU A 60 13.83 -17.54 -2.59
CA LEU A 60 15.28 -17.65 -2.42
C LEU A 60 15.66 -18.68 -1.35
N ARG A 61 14.95 -18.70 -0.22
CA ARG A 61 15.16 -19.69 0.85
C ARG A 61 14.81 -21.10 0.43
N TYR A 62 13.75 -21.28 -0.36
CA TYR A 62 13.39 -22.58 -0.91
C TYR A 62 14.49 -23.10 -1.83
N LEU A 63 14.96 -22.26 -2.78
CA LEU A 63 16.06 -22.62 -3.68
C LEU A 63 17.35 -22.98 -2.90
N GLU A 64 17.68 -22.23 -1.85
CA GLU A 64 18.86 -22.50 -1.03
C GLU A 64 18.74 -23.79 -0.20
N ARG A 65 17.65 -23.91 0.58
CA ARG A 65 17.53 -24.95 1.62
C ARG A 65 16.94 -26.25 1.12
N VAL A 66 16.10 -26.21 0.09
CA VAL A 66 15.39 -27.37 -0.45
C VAL A 66 16.05 -27.85 -1.72
N GLU A 67 16.30 -26.95 -2.69
CA GLU A 67 16.93 -27.30 -3.97
C GLU A 67 18.48 -27.35 -3.89
N GLY A 68 19.06 -26.91 -2.77
CA GLY A 68 20.52 -26.93 -2.56
C GLY A 68 21.31 -25.95 -3.41
N ILE A 69 20.66 -24.90 -3.94
CA ILE A 69 21.32 -23.87 -4.73
C ILE A 69 22.09 -22.92 -3.81
N ASP A 70 23.40 -22.83 -3.99
CA ASP A 70 24.25 -21.88 -3.25
C ASP A 70 24.05 -20.45 -3.79
N ILE A 71 23.18 -19.70 -3.11
CA ILE A 71 22.84 -18.32 -3.46
C ILE A 71 24.04 -17.37 -3.30
N GLU A 72 24.90 -17.60 -2.31
CA GLU A 72 26.09 -16.78 -2.08
C GLU A 72 27.12 -16.99 -3.19
N LYS A 73 27.31 -18.23 -3.63
CA LYS A 73 28.12 -18.53 -4.81
C LYS A 73 27.57 -17.86 -6.08
N LEU A 74 26.27 -17.95 -6.34
CA LEU A 74 25.62 -17.24 -7.46
C LEU A 74 25.86 -15.74 -7.39
N ARG A 75 25.73 -15.14 -6.20
CA ARG A 75 26.01 -13.72 -6.00
C ARG A 75 27.46 -13.37 -6.36
N SER A 76 28.43 -14.18 -5.94
CA SER A 76 29.85 -13.98 -6.27
C SER A 76 30.15 -14.17 -7.76
N GLU A 77 29.46 -15.09 -8.43
CA GLU A 77 29.58 -15.28 -9.89
C GLU A 77 29.03 -14.08 -10.67
N ILE A 78 27.98 -13.43 -10.16
CA ILE A 78 27.41 -12.21 -10.74
C ILE A 78 28.28 -10.98 -10.43
N MET A 79 28.64 -10.80 -9.17
CA MET A 79 29.37 -9.64 -8.65
C MET A 79 30.89 -9.88 -8.63
N THR A 80 31.45 -10.21 -9.79
CA THR A 80 32.90 -10.34 -9.92
C THR A 80 33.62 -9.01 -9.67
N THR A 81 34.90 -9.04 -9.31
CA THR A 81 35.72 -7.82 -9.12
C THR A 81 35.62 -6.86 -10.29
N LYS A 82 35.67 -7.39 -11.51
CA LYS A 82 35.53 -6.60 -12.75
C LYS A 82 34.16 -5.92 -12.84
N VAL A 83 33.08 -6.64 -12.55
CA VAL A 83 31.72 -6.07 -12.56
C VAL A 83 31.59 -4.97 -11.50
N ILE A 84 32.10 -5.19 -10.29
CA ILE A 84 32.08 -4.20 -9.21
C ILE A 84 32.82 -2.92 -9.62
N GLU A 85 34.00 -3.05 -10.24
CA GLU A 85 34.75 -1.90 -10.76
C GLU A 85 33.97 -1.15 -11.85
N MET A 86 33.35 -1.87 -12.78
CA MET A 86 32.53 -1.27 -13.82
C MET A 86 31.31 -0.52 -13.25
N ILE A 87 30.65 -1.08 -12.23
CA ILE A 87 29.54 -0.42 -11.51
C ILE A 87 30.04 0.89 -10.88
N LYS A 88 31.17 0.84 -10.17
CA LYS A 88 31.73 2.02 -9.50
C LYS A 88 32.14 3.13 -10.49
N MET A 89 32.63 2.76 -11.68
CA MET A 89 33.06 3.73 -12.70
C MET A 89 31.89 4.33 -13.49
N LEU A 90 30.91 3.50 -13.86
CA LEU A 90 29.83 3.90 -14.78
C LEU A 90 28.56 4.32 -14.04
N GLY A 91 28.36 3.88 -12.81
CA GLY A 91 27.16 4.12 -12.00
C GLY A 91 25.93 3.44 -12.59
N THR A 92 24.89 4.22 -12.84
CA THR A 92 23.61 3.76 -13.39
C THR A 92 23.73 3.47 -14.89
N GLY A 93 23.38 2.27 -15.32
CA GLY A 93 23.53 1.87 -16.72
C GLY A 93 23.35 0.38 -16.96
N THR A 94 23.78 -0.05 -18.15
CA THR A 94 23.79 -1.47 -18.53
C THR A 94 25.23 -1.96 -18.64
N ILE A 95 25.60 -2.94 -17.83
CA ILE A 95 26.97 -3.44 -17.71
C ILE A 95 27.07 -4.84 -18.31
N PRO A 96 27.98 -5.08 -19.27
CA PRO A 96 28.16 -6.41 -19.84
C PRO A 96 28.93 -7.34 -18.88
N SER A 97 28.40 -8.54 -18.66
CA SER A 97 29.02 -9.62 -17.86
C SER A 97 29.46 -10.82 -18.73
N GLY A 98 29.56 -10.63 -20.05
CA GLY A 98 29.93 -11.67 -21.01
C GLY A 98 28.76 -12.58 -21.40
N LYS A 99 28.17 -13.30 -20.44
CA LYS A 99 27.03 -14.22 -20.67
C LYS A 99 25.67 -13.54 -20.65
N TYR A 100 25.57 -12.43 -19.93
CA TYR A 100 24.36 -11.62 -19.75
C TYR A 100 24.77 -10.16 -19.53
N LYS A 101 23.79 -9.26 -19.49
CA LYS A 101 23.98 -7.85 -19.12
C LYS A 101 23.28 -7.56 -17.79
N LEU A 102 23.85 -6.66 -16.99
CA LEU A 102 23.29 -6.22 -15.72
C LEU A 102 22.71 -4.83 -15.89
N ARG A 103 21.44 -4.64 -15.52
CA ARG A 103 20.87 -3.29 -15.37
C ARG A 103 21.14 -2.82 -13.96
N VAL A 104 21.80 -1.67 -13.85
CA VAL A 104 22.24 -1.09 -12.57
C VAL A 104 21.61 0.28 -12.40
N ILE A 105 21.05 0.54 -11.22
CA ILE A 105 20.49 1.83 -10.80
C ILE A 105 21.03 2.11 -9.41
N ASP A 106 21.69 3.26 -9.24
CA ASP A 106 22.20 3.74 -7.94
C ASP A 106 23.07 2.70 -7.20
N ASN A 107 24.02 2.09 -7.92
CA ASN A 107 24.88 0.98 -7.47
C ASN A 107 24.16 -0.34 -7.11
N VAL A 108 22.89 -0.51 -7.47
CA VAL A 108 22.12 -1.74 -7.27
C VAL A 108 21.84 -2.42 -8.61
N VAL A 109 22.17 -3.71 -8.72
CA VAL A 109 21.73 -4.53 -9.86
C VAL A 109 20.23 -4.80 -9.69
N VAL A 110 19.41 -4.23 -10.56
CA VAL A 110 17.93 -4.35 -10.49
C VAL A 110 17.40 -5.45 -11.41
N THR A 111 18.16 -5.83 -12.44
CA THR A 111 17.73 -6.84 -13.43
C THR A 111 18.94 -7.47 -14.13
N ILE A 112 18.80 -8.73 -14.54
CA ILE A 112 19.70 -9.44 -15.45
C ILE A 112 19.01 -9.58 -16.81
N ILE A 113 19.68 -9.15 -17.87
CA ILE A 113 19.19 -9.16 -19.25
C ILE A 113 19.94 -10.23 -20.04
N ASN A 114 19.21 -11.20 -20.58
CA ASN A 114 19.77 -12.22 -21.47
C ASN A 114 20.21 -11.57 -22.81
N ILE A 115 21.30 -12.09 -23.38
CA ILE A 115 21.86 -11.64 -24.66
C ILE A 115 21.39 -12.55 -25.79
#